data_AF-A0A8C9G115-F1
#
_entry.id   AF-A0A8C9G115-F1
#
_cell.length_a   1.000
_cell.length_b   1.000
_cell.length_c   1.000
_cell.angle_alpha   90.00
_cell.angle_beta   90.00
_cell.angle_gamma   90.00
#
_symmetry.space_group_name_H-M   'P 1'
#
loop_
_entity.id
_entity.type
_entity.pdbx_description
1 polymer ?
#
loop_
_entity_poly.entity_id
_entity_poly.type
_entity_poly.pdbx_seq_one_letter_code
_entity_poly.pdbx_strand_id
1 'polypeptide(L)'
;QEHLQVVYPRENILDDYLRTDGVWVLTRNKEFYSTNNEKECAEKCDAEVNFNCRAFLFTKKKLQCLTLAENTKTTVAFHSEDAVLYEKKSMYIV
;
A
#
# COMPACT_ATOMS: atom_id res chain seq x y z
N GLN A 1 21.42 29.02 -13.91
CA GLN A 1 21.85 27.71 -13.39
C GLN A 1 20.65 27.12 -12.69
N GLU A 2 19.87 26.33 -13.42
CA GLU A 2 18.71 25.63 -12.87
C GLU A 2 19.18 24.24 -12.47
N HIS A 3 19.02 23.93 -11.18
CA HIS A 3 19.44 22.69 -10.56
C HIS A 3 18.54 21.55 -11.07
N LEU A 4 18.95 20.93 -12.18
CA LEU A 4 18.30 19.74 -12.71
C LEU A 4 18.45 18.62 -11.68
N GLN A 5 17.41 18.44 -10.87
CA GLN A 5 17.31 17.30 -9.97
C GLN A 5 17.18 16.07 -10.87
N VAL A 6 18.25 15.28 -10.98
CA VAL A 6 18.24 14.00 -11.68
C VAL A 6 17.29 13.09 -10.91
N VAL A 7 16.02 13.06 -11.31
CA VAL A 7 15.05 12.08 -10.82
C VAL A 7 15.43 10.78 -11.47
N TYR A 8 16.18 9.92 -10.77
CA TYR A 8 16.27 8.52 -11.15
C TYR A 8 14.83 7.98 -11.16
N PRO A 9 14.32 7.45 -12.29
CA PRO A 9 12.99 6.86 -12.30
C PRO A 9 12.95 5.75 -11.25
N ARG A 10 11.94 5.76 -10.36
CA ARG A 10 11.76 4.71 -9.34
C ARG A 10 11.71 3.35 -10.07
N GLU A 11 12.75 2.52 -9.95
CA GLU A 11 12.85 1.24 -10.67
C GLU A 11 11.70 0.29 -10.29
N ASN A 12 11.21 0.40 -9.05
CA ASN A 12 10.01 -0.28 -8.60
C ASN A 12 9.30 0.49 -7.46
N ILE A 13 8.07 0.92 -7.70
CA ILE A 13 7.26 1.64 -6.69
C ILE A 13 7.06 0.84 -5.39
N LEU A 14 7.11 -0.50 -5.46
CA LEU A 14 6.96 -1.37 -4.28
C LEU A 14 8.16 -1.28 -3.33
N ASP A 15 9.30 -0.74 -3.77
CA ASP A 15 10.47 -0.56 -2.92
C ASP A 15 10.23 0.48 -1.82
N ASP A 16 9.21 1.33 -1.96
CA ASP A 16 8.78 2.30 -0.94
C ASP A 16 7.88 1.67 0.15
N TYR A 17 7.59 0.37 0.05
CA TYR A 17 6.67 -0.33 0.93
C TYR A 17 7.35 -1.48 1.70
N LEU A 18 6.90 -1.70 2.93
CA LEU A 18 7.16 -2.89 3.70
C LEU A 18 6.08 -3.92 3.39
N ARG A 19 6.50 -5.09 2.89
CA ARG A 19 5.61 -6.19 2.55
C ARG A 19 5.50 -7.16 3.71
N THR A 20 4.27 -7.50 4.08
CA THR A 20 3.94 -8.51 5.09
C THR A 20 2.92 -9.49 4.50
N ASP A 21 3.37 -10.70 4.20
CA ASP A 21 2.48 -11.79 3.76
C ASP A 21 1.65 -12.32 4.93
N GLY A 22 0.42 -12.74 4.64
CA GLY A 22 -0.44 -13.40 5.61
C GLY A 22 -1.17 -12.45 6.56
N VAL A 23 -1.14 -11.14 6.31
CA VAL A 23 -1.69 -10.12 7.21
C VAL A 23 -2.64 -9.19 6.49
N TRP A 24 -3.73 -8.82 7.15
CA TRP A 24 -4.60 -7.71 6.78
C TRP A 24 -4.97 -6.90 8.03
N VAL A 25 -5.51 -5.70 7.84
CA VAL A 25 -5.82 -4.77 8.93
C VAL A 25 -7.29 -4.36 8.92
N LEU A 26 -7.84 -4.10 10.11
CA LEU A 26 -9.19 -3.57 10.25
C LEU A 26 -9.26 -2.15 9.70
N THR A 27 -10.14 -1.91 8.72
CA THR A 27 -10.36 -0.59 8.14
C THR A 27 -11.84 -0.26 8.02
N ARG A 28 -12.16 1.04 8.04
CA ARG A 28 -13.49 1.54 7.72
C ARG A 28 -13.73 1.60 6.21
N ASN A 29 -12.67 1.71 5.41
CA ASN A 29 -12.77 1.69 3.96
C ASN A 29 -13.04 0.26 3.48
N LYS A 30 -14.10 0.05 2.70
CA LYS A 30 -14.47 -1.27 2.16
C LYS A 30 -14.47 -1.29 0.63
N GLU A 31 -13.93 -0.25 0.00
CA GLU A 31 -13.93 -0.10 -1.45
C GLU A 31 -12.79 -0.88 -2.08
N PHE A 32 -13.02 -2.18 -2.28
CA PHE A 32 -12.11 -3.00 -3.06
C PHE A 32 -12.23 -2.66 -4.55
N TYR A 33 -11.09 -2.68 -5.26
CA TYR A 33 -11.04 -2.64 -6.71
C TYR A 33 -10.27 -3.84 -7.25
N SER A 34 -10.66 -4.34 -8.41
CA SER A 34 -10.04 -5.50 -9.04
C SER A 34 -8.75 -5.12 -9.73
N THR A 35 -7.67 -5.86 -9.46
CA THR A 35 -6.39 -5.81 -10.16
C THR A 35 -5.60 -7.08 -9.86
N ASN A 36 -4.78 -7.53 -10.81
CA ASN A 36 -3.84 -8.63 -10.59
C ASN A 36 -2.40 -8.13 -10.37
N ASN A 37 -2.20 -6.82 -10.27
CA ASN A 37 -0.89 -6.18 -10.21
C ASN A 37 -0.74 -5.35 -8.94
N GLU A 38 0.14 -5.80 -8.05
CA GLU A 38 0.46 -5.11 -6.79
C GLU A 38 1.02 -3.70 -7.03
N LYS A 39 1.66 -3.43 -8.19
CA LYS A 39 2.14 -2.07 -8.51
C LYS A 39 1.00 -1.09 -8.73
N GLU A 40 -0.10 -1.53 -9.34
CA GLU A 40 -1.28 -0.67 -9.54
C GLU A 40 -1.90 -0.27 -8.19
N CYS A 41 -1.82 -1.16 -7.20
CA CYS A 41 -2.22 -0.83 -5.83
C CYS A 41 -1.39 0.32 -5.24
N ALA A 42 -0.08 0.22 -5.38
CA ALA A 42 0.86 1.22 -4.89
C ALA A 42 0.63 2.56 -5.59
N GLU A 43 0.46 2.56 -6.92
CA GLU A 43 0.17 3.76 -7.70
C GLU A 43 -1.13 4.45 -7.25
N LYS A 44 -2.21 3.68 -7.03
CA LYS A 44 -3.46 4.23 -6.49
C LYS A 44 -3.32 4.75 -5.07
N CYS A 45 -2.54 4.08 -4.22
CA CYS A 45 -2.24 4.54 -2.86
C CYS A 45 -1.38 5.82 -2.86
N ASP A 46 -0.47 5.99 -3.82
CA ASP A 46 0.32 7.22 -3.98
C ASP A 46 -0.51 8.37 -4.58
N ALA A 47 -1.49 8.07 -5.43
CA ALA A 47 -2.39 9.05 -6.05
C ALA A 47 -3.65 9.38 -5.22
N GLU A 48 -3.87 8.71 -4.07
CA GLU A 48 -5.04 8.94 -3.23
C GLU A 48 -5.03 10.36 -2.62
N VAL A 49 -6.13 11.08 -2.81
CA VAL A 49 -6.27 12.48 -2.35
C VAL A 49 -7.33 12.65 -1.27
N ASN A 50 -8.23 11.67 -1.11
CA ASN A 50 -9.33 11.76 -0.15
C ASN A 50 -8.86 11.46 1.28
N PHE A 51 -7.79 10.70 1.43
CA PHE A 51 -7.15 10.40 2.70
C PHE A 51 -5.66 10.16 2.53
N ASN A 52 -4.90 10.26 3.62
CA ASN A 52 -3.49 9.91 3.61
C ASN A 52 -3.34 8.38 3.57
N CYS A 53 -3.08 7.82 2.39
CA CYS A 53 -2.89 6.39 2.24
C CYS A 53 -1.58 5.93 2.91
N ARG A 54 -1.71 5.12 3.96
CA ARG A 54 -0.58 4.59 4.75
C ARG A 54 -0.19 3.18 4.31
N ALA A 55 -1.14 2.42 3.79
CA ALA A 55 -0.94 1.05 3.36
C ALA A 55 -1.92 0.69 2.24
N PHE A 56 -1.69 -0.45 1.59
CA PHE A 56 -2.69 -1.13 0.79
C PHE A 56 -2.69 -2.62 1.07
N LEU A 57 -3.84 -3.24 0.90
CA LEU A 57 -4.03 -4.69 1.01
C LEU A 57 -4.22 -5.27 -0.37
N PHE A 58 -3.45 -6.31 -0.72
CA PHE A 58 -3.64 -7.11 -1.92
C PHE A 58 -4.11 -8.52 -1.55
N THR A 59 -5.15 -9.00 -2.20
CA THR A 59 -5.69 -10.35 -1.98
C THR A 59 -5.44 -11.23 -3.20
N LYS A 60 -4.49 -12.16 -3.07
CA LYS A 60 -3.98 -12.97 -4.20
C LYS A 60 -5.05 -13.84 -4.86
N LYS A 61 -5.95 -14.41 -4.05
CA LYS A 61 -7.03 -15.30 -4.55
C LYS A 61 -8.12 -14.55 -5.30
N LYS A 62 -8.43 -13.33 -4.88
CA LYS A 62 -9.52 -12.53 -5.47
C LYS A 62 -9.05 -11.54 -6.52
N LEU A 63 -7.73 -11.30 -6.61
CA LEU A 63 -7.16 -10.27 -7.48
C LEU A 63 -7.82 -8.92 -7.19
N GLN A 64 -7.84 -8.57 -5.91
CA GLN A 64 -8.44 -7.34 -5.41
C GLN A 64 -7.46 -6.59 -4.53
N CYS A 65 -7.63 -5.28 -4.55
CA CYS A 65 -6.84 -4.37 -3.77
C CYS A 65 -7.70 -3.37 -3.02
N LEU A 66 -7.18 -2.86 -1.90
CA LEU A 66 -7.83 -1.89 -1.05
C LEU A 66 -6.79 -0.90 -0.54
N THR A 67 -7.00 0.40 -0.77
CA THR A 67 -6.17 1.47 -0.21
C THR A 67 -6.62 1.79 1.22
N LEU A 68 -5.67 2.00 2.13
CA LEU A 68 -5.91 2.05 3.57
C LEU A 68 -5.37 3.34 4.18
N ALA A 69 -6.20 4.01 4.96
CA ALA A 69 -5.79 5.12 5.81
C ALA A 69 -5.09 4.62 7.08
N GLU A 70 -5.27 3.35 7.41
CA GLU A 70 -4.69 2.65 8.54
C GLU A 70 -3.49 1.78 8.15
N ASN A 71 -2.69 1.39 9.15
CA ASN A 71 -1.62 0.41 9.04
C ASN A 71 -1.52 -0.38 10.36
N THR A 72 -0.60 -1.32 10.49
CA THR A 72 -0.44 -2.19 11.68
C THR A 72 -0.14 -1.41 12.97
N LYS A 73 0.31 -0.15 12.89
CA LYS A 73 0.54 0.71 14.05
C LYS A 73 -0.73 1.43 14.52
N THR A 74 -1.73 1.60 13.67
CA THR A 74 -2.91 2.43 13.95
C THR A 74 -4.20 1.63 14.15
N THR A 75 -4.21 0.34 13.84
CA THR A 75 -5.41 -0.50 13.92
C THR A 75 -5.06 -1.97 14.22
N VAL A 76 -6.08 -2.79 14.41
CA VAL A 76 -5.94 -4.22 14.67
C VAL A 76 -5.54 -4.96 13.39
N ALA A 77 -4.54 -5.83 13.50
CA ALA A 77 -4.11 -6.73 12.43
C ALA A 77 -4.67 -8.14 12.64
N PHE A 78 -4.96 -8.83 11.54
CA PHE A 78 -5.47 -10.20 11.48
C PHE A 78 -4.64 -11.02 10.51
N HIS A 79 -4.70 -12.34 10.66
CA HIS A 79 -4.02 -13.27 9.76
C HIS A 79 -4.97 -13.82 8.69
N SER A 80 -4.51 -13.87 7.44
CA SER A 80 -5.19 -14.54 6.33
C SER A 80 -4.18 -14.94 5.25
N GLU A 81 -4.15 -16.22 4.86
CA GLU A 81 -3.16 -16.74 3.90
C GLU A 81 -3.22 -16.09 2.51
N ASP A 82 -4.37 -15.52 2.14
CA ASP A 82 -4.58 -14.87 0.85
C ASP A 82 -4.22 -13.38 0.83
N ALA A 83 -3.90 -12.80 1.98
CA ALA A 83 -3.64 -11.39 2.17
C ALA A 83 -2.15 -11.07 2.12
N VAL A 84 -1.81 -9.95 1.47
CA VAL A 84 -0.50 -9.31 1.56
C VAL A 84 -0.72 -7.84 1.87
N LEU A 85 -0.17 -7.39 2.99
CA LEU A 85 -0.21 -6.00 3.40
C LEU A 85 1.08 -5.30 2.97
N TYR A 86 0.93 -4.13 2.36
CA TYR A 86 2.03 -3.25 1.95
C TYR A 86 1.91 -1.92 2.67
N GLU A 87 2.88 -1.58 3.52
CA GLU A 87 2.83 -0.38 4.36
C GLU A 87 3.93 0.61 3.94
N LYS A 88 3.61 1.90 3.75
CA LYS A 88 4.60 2.89 3.30
C LYS A 88 5.74 3.02 4.31
N LYS A 89 6.99 2.86 3.86
CA LYS A 89 8.19 3.00 4.69
C LYS A 89 8.31 4.38 5.34
N SER A 90 7.90 5.43 4.64
CA SER A 90 7.91 6.80 5.18
C SER A 90 7.05 6.97 6.44
N MET A 91 6.07 6.09 6.66
CA MET A 91 5.21 6.08 7.86
C MET A 91 5.78 5.22 9.01
N TYR A 92 7.00 4.67 8.84
CA TYR A 92 7.68 3.89 9.88
C TYR A 92 8.76 4.64 10.66
N ILE A 93 9.27 5.75 10.12
CA ILE A 93 10.30 6.56 10.76
C ILE A 93 9.63 7.49 11.76
N VAL A 94 9.99 7.34 13.04
CA VAL A 94 9.61 8.20 14.17
C VAL A 94 10.87 8.83 14.72
#